data_AF-A0A7S3BXH2-F1
#
_entry.id   AF-A0A7S3BXH2-F1
#
_cell.length_a   1.000
_cell.length_b   1.000
_cell.length_c   1.000
_cell.angle_alpha   90.00
_cell.angle_beta   90.00
_cell.angle_gamma   90.00
#
_symmetry.space_group_name_H-M   'P 1'
#
loop_
_entity.id
_entity.type
_entity.pdbx_description
1 polymer ?
#
loop_
_entity_poly.entity_id
_entity_poly.type
_entity_poly.pdbx_seq_one_letter_code
_entity_poly.pdbx_strand_id
1 'polypeptide(L)'
;AGAVSAVGWKGSFHIDVRLNATGAPAGPFNLSLYLLDYSRWGTRSVIKVTGLESEETLSEAVLAEGFGNGTYFRFNVPAARSLRIRLHQVHSPSADREGWAPPPLASAVFIDFATSSAIASSGGRVRGG
;
A
#
# COMPACT_ATOMS: atom_id res chain seq x y z
N ALA A 1 -15.96 -7.92 -11.61
CA ALA A 1 -14.58 -8.22 -11.16
C ALA A 1 -14.54 -9.66 -10.65
N GLY A 2 -13.65 -10.50 -11.18
CA GLY A 2 -13.49 -11.88 -10.72
C GLY A 2 -12.81 -11.91 -9.35
N ALA A 3 -13.29 -12.77 -8.44
CA ALA A 3 -12.68 -12.92 -7.12
C ALA A 3 -11.24 -13.45 -7.27
N VAL A 4 -10.25 -12.64 -6.89
CA VAL A 4 -8.85 -13.08 -6.87
C VAL A 4 -8.62 -13.86 -5.57
N SER A 5 -8.63 -15.20 -5.67
CA SER A 5 -8.24 -16.09 -4.58
C SER A 5 -6.72 -16.19 -4.54
N ALA A 6 -6.13 -15.78 -3.41
CA ALA A 6 -4.73 -16.02 -3.15
C ALA A 6 -4.59 -17.35 -2.39
N VAL A 7 -4.14 -18.40 -3.06
CA VAL A 7 -3.61 -19.60 -2.40
C VAL A 7 -2.23 -19.22 -1.87
N GLY A 8 -1.96 -19.38 -0.58
CA GLY A 8 -0.70 -18.91 0.01
C GLY A 8 0.51 -19.63 -0.57
N TRP A 9 1.30 -18.94 -1.40
CA TRP A 9 2.63 -19.39 -1.83
C TRP A 9 3.71 -18.96 -0.83
N LYS A 10 4.80 -19.73 -0.76
CA LYS A 10 5.89 -19.62 0.22
C LYS A 10 6.61 -18.25 0.25
N GLY A 11 6.40 -17.36 -0.73
CA GLY A 11 6.95 -16.01 -0.76
C GLY A 11 5.94 -14.90 -0.42
N SER A 12 4.90 -15.20 0.37
CA SER A 12 4.04 -14.15 0.92
C SER A 12 4.69 -13.46 2.12
N PHE A 13 4.51 -12.15 2.25
CA PHE A 13 4.94 -11.39 3.44
C PHE A 13 3.98 -10.24 3.74
N HIS A 14 4.21 -9.57 4.87
CA HIS A 14 3.46 -8.36 5.21
C HIS A 14 4.37 -7.30 5.84
N ILE A 15 3.91 -6.05 5.78
CA ILE A 15 4.52 -4.89 6.41
C ILE A 15 3.48 -4.28 7.35
N ASP A 16 3.83 -4.17 8.62
CA ASP A 16 3.00 -3.53 9.64
C ASP A 16 3.46 -2.10 9.87
N VAL A 17 2.51 -1.16 9.85
CA VAL A 17 2.77 0.25 10.08
C VAL A 17 1.86 0.73 11.21
N ARG A 18 2.47 1.36 12.22
CA ARG A 18 1.76 2.06 13.30
C ARG A 18 2.02 3.55 13.18
N LEU A 19 0.97 4.33 13.02
CA LEU A 19 1.00 5.77 12.97
C LEU A 19 0.76 6.31 14.37
N ASN A 20 1.70 7.12 14.89
CA ASN A 20 1.54 7.72 16.20
C ASN A 20 0.35 8.70 16.20
N ALA A 21 -0.65 8.43 17.03
CA ALA A 21 -1.92 9.16 17.06
C ALA A 21 -1.77 10.64 17.42
N THR A 22 -0.71 11.03 18.12
CA THR A 22 -0.45 12.43 18.50
C THR A 22 0.30 13.24 17.44
N GLY A 23 0.97 12.58 16.48
CA GLY A 23 1.78 13.23 15.45
C GLY A 23 1.24 13.12 14.02
N ALA A 24 0.39 12.13 13.73
CA ALA A 24 -0.18 11.95 12.40
C ALA A 24 -1.52 12.70 12.26
N PRO A 25 -1.75 13.43 11.16
CA PRO A 25 -3.03 14.07 10.86
C PRO A 25 -4.20 13.08 10.98
N ALA A 26 -5.32 13.54 11.53
CA ALA A 26 -6.57 12.79 11.51
C ALA A 26 -7.21 12.94 10.13
N GLY A 27 -7.15 11.90 9.30
CA GLY A 27 -7.74 11.94 7.97
C GLY A 27 -7.26 10.80 7.07
N PRO A 28 -7.88 10.66 5.89
CA PRO A 28 -7.39 9.74 4.87
C PRO A 28 -6.00 10.14 4.37
N PHE A 29 -5.26 9.18 3.85
CA PHE A 29 -3.92 9.38 3.30
C PHE A 29 -3.69 8.49 2.08
N ASN A 30 -2.71 8.85 1.26
CA ASN A 30 -2.27 8.00 0.16
C ASN A 30 -1.10 7.14 0.63
N LEU A 31 -1.20 5.85 0.37
CA LEU A 31 -0.11 4.90 0.54
C LEU A 31 0.48 4.60 -0.84
N SER A 32 1.79 4.81 -1.02
CA SER A 32 2.51 4.36 -2.21
C SER A 32 3.54 3.30 -1.83
N LEU A 33 3.50 2.16 -2.52
CA LEU A 33 4.39 1.02 -2.32
C LEU A 33 5.20 0.80 -3.59
N TYR A 34 6.53 0.89 -3.51
CA TYR A 34 7.42 0.55 -4.61
C TYR A 34 7.88 -0.90 -4.50
N LEU A 35 7.48 -1.73 -5.45
CA LEU A 35 7.83 -3.15 -5.50
C LEU A 35 8.73 -3.46 -6.68
N LEU A 36 9.76 -4.26 -6.41
CA LEU A 36 10.62 -4.89 -7.40
C LEU A 36 10.39 -6.40 -7.38
N ASP A 37 10.29 -6.99 -8.56
CA ASP A 37 10.49 -8.43 -8.72
C ASP A 37 11.88 -8.67 -9.31
N TYR A 38 12.60 -9.70 -8.88
CA TYR A 38 13.85 -10.04 -9.56
C TYR A 38 13.45 -10.60 -10.92
N SER A 39 13.50 -9.75 -11.95
CA SER A 39 12.96 -9.89 -13.31
C SER A 39 12.88 -11.30 -13.93
N ARG A 40 13.78 -12.21 -13.53
CA ARG A 40 13.75 -13.64 -13.88
C ARG A 40 12.53 -14.41 -13.37
N TRP A 41 11.94 -14.02 -12.24
CA TRP A 41 10.88 -14.80 -11.59
C TRP A 41 9.49 -14.50 -12.13
N GLY A 42 9.22 -13.27 -12.56
CA GLY A 42 7.88 -12.89 -13.05
C GLY A 42 6.80 -13.17 -11.99
N THR A 43 7.11 -12.88 -10.72
CA THR A 43 6.20 -13.17 -9.60
C THR A 43 4.92 -12.36 -9.71
N ARG A 44 3.85 -12.93 -9.16
CA ARG A 44 2.53 -12.30 -9.09
C ARG A 44 2.09 -12.25 -7.64
N SER A 45 1.60 -11.11 -7.19
CA SER A 45 1.18 -10.92 -5.80
C SER A 45 -0.12 -10.14 -5.72
N VAL A 46 -1.01 -10.54 -4.83
CA VAL A 46 -2.16 -9.72 -4.44
C VAL A 46 -1.73 -8.86 -3.26
N ILE A 47 -1.81 -7.54 -3.44
CA ILE A 47 -1.57 -6.57 -2.40
C ILE A 47 -2.90 -6.24 -1.73
N LYS A 48 -2.96 -6.37 -0.41
CA LYS A 48 -4.10 -5.98 0.42
C LYS A 48 -3.66 -5.02 1.50
N VAL A 49 -4.47 -4.00 1.77
CA VAL A 49 -4.26 -3.07 2.89
C VAL A 49 -5.39 -3.27 3.87
N THR A 50 -5.06 -3.64 5.10
CA THR A 50 -6.05 -3.88 6.17
C THR A 50 -5.71 -3.08 7.42
N GLY A 51 -6.68 -2.90 8.32
CA GLY A 51 -6.41 -2.49 9.70
C GLY A 51 -5.48 -3.50 10.36
N LEU A 52 -4.52 -3.01 11.16
CA LEU A 52 -3.55 -3.90 11.80
C LEU A 52 -4.22 -4.78 12.87
N GLU A 53 -5.08 -4.18 13.70
CA GLU A 53 -5.79 -4.88 14.78
C GLU A 53 -7.17 -5.39 14.36
N SER A 54 -7.91 -4.62 13.56
CA SER A 54 -9.29 -4.98 13.17
C SER A 54 -9.37 -5.96 12.00
N GLU A 55 -8.28 -6.10 11.23
CA GLU A 55 -8.24 -6.80 9.93
C GLU A 55 -9.25 -6.29 8.89
N GLU A 56 -9.92 -5.17 9.15
CA GLU A 56 -10.85 -4.55 8.21
C GLU A 56 -10.13 -4.15 6.92
N THR A 57 -10.75 -4.38 5.77
CA THR A 57 -10.16 -3.99 4.48
C THR A 57 -10.20 -2.47 4.33
N LEU A 58 -9.03 -1.85 4.22
CA LEU A 58 -8.88 -0.39 4.10
C LEU A 58 -8.75 0.08 2.66
N SER A 59 -8.50 -0.82 1.70
CA SER A 59 -8.41 -0.49 0.28
C SER A 59 -8.76 -1.69 -0.58
N GLU A 60 -9.17 -1.45 -1.82
CA GLU A 60 -9.29 -2.48 -2.84
C GLU A 60 -7.96 -3.25 -3.00
N ALA A 61 -8.07 -4.56 -3.18
CA ALA A 61 -6.92 -5.42 -3.41
C ALA A 61 -6.41 -5.24 -4.85
N VAL A 62 -5.10 -5.18 -5.03
CA VAL A 62 -4.47 -5.00 -6.34
C VAL A 62 -3.63 -6.21 -6.70
N LEU A 63 -3.77 -6.70 -7.93
CA LEU A 63 -2.86 -7.69 -8.48
C LEU A 63 -1.60 -6.98 -9.01
N ALA A 64 -0.46 -7.25 -8.38
CA ALA A 64 0.86 -6.88 -8.86
C ALA A 64 1.40 -7.98 -9.78
N GLU A 65 1.66 -7.62 -11.03
CA GLU A 65 2.32 -8.44 -12.04
C GLU A 65 3.14 -7.55 -12.98
N GLY A 66 4.15 -8.12 -13.66
CA GLY A 66 4.98 -7.38 -14.62
C GLY A 66 5.86 -6.27 -14.02
N PHE A 67 6.14 -6.30 -12.71
CA PHE A 67 6.89 -5.27 -11.98
C PHE A 67 8.39 -5.59 -11.81
N GLY A 68 8.97 -6.35 -12.75
CA GLY A 68 10.39 -6.75 -12.72
C GLY A 68 11.39 -5.60 -12.78
N ASN A 69 10.99 -4.44 -13.32
CA ASN A 69 11.79 -3.21 -13.34
C ASN A 69 11.39 -2.20 -12.27
N GLY A 70 10.49 -2.59 -11.36
CA GLY A 70 9.97 -1.74 -10.32
C GLY A 70 8.69 -1.04 -10.72
N THR A 71 7.70 -1.09 -9.83
CA THR A 71 6.40 -0.45 -10.04
C THR A 71 5.88 0.15 -8.74
N TYR A 72 5.28 1.34 -8.84
CA TYR A 72 4.52 1.95 -7.76
C TYR A 72 3.07 1.47 -7.76
N PHE A 73 2.62 0.96 -6.62
CA PHE A 73 1.24 0.67 -6.31
C PHE A 73 0.71 1.73 -5.34
N ARG A 74 -0.44 2.34 -5.66
CA ARG A 74 -1.02 3.43 -4.88
C ARG A 74 -2.38 3.04 -4.34
N PHE A 75 -2.61 3.36 -3.09
CA PHE A 75 -3.84 3.05 -2.36
C PHE A 75 -4.35 4.32 -1.68
N ASN A 76 -5.64 4.59 -1.81
CA ASN A 76 -6.31 5.60 -0.99
C ASN A 76 -6.77 4.89 0.28
N VAL A 77 -6.22 5.29 1.42
CA VAL A 77 -6.51 4.65 2.71
C VAL A 77 -7.38 5.61 3.52
N PRO A 78 -8.55 5.16 4.02
CA PRO A 78 -9.37 5.96 4.92
C PRO A 78 -8.60 6.26 6.22
N ALA A 79 -9.15 7.13 7.07
CA ALA A 79 -8.50 7.48 8.33
C ALA A 79 -8.24 6.22 9.18
N ALA A 80 -6.96 5.86 9.30
CA ALA A 80 -6.49 4.70 10.04
C ALA A 80 -5.24 5.07 10.85
N ARG A 81 -5.09 4.48 12.04
CA ARG A 81 -3.92 4.69 12.91
C ARG A 81 -2.89 3.58 12.83
N SER A 82 -3.27 2.46 12.25
CA SER A 82 -2.45 1.26 12.15
C SER A 82 -2.94 0.43 10.98
N LEU A 83 -2.01 -0.04 10.16
CA LEU A 83 -2.33 -0.80 8.96
C LEU A 83 -1.33 -1.94 8.75
N ARG A 84 -1.79 -2.95 8.01
CA ARG A 84 -0.99 -4.05 7.50
C ARG A 84 -1.10 -4.08 5.98
N ILE A 85 0.04 -4.04 5.31
CA ILE A 85 0.17 -4.25 3.87
C ILE A 85 0.53 -5.72 3.68
N ARG A 86 -0.39 -6.53 3.15
CA ARG A 86 -0.14 -7.94 2.86
C ARG A 86 0.20 -8.11 1.39
N LEU A 87 1.30 -8.79 1.12
CA LEU A 87 1.67 -9.25 -0.22
C LEU A 87 1.48 -10.76 -0.23
N HIS A 88 0.35 -11.18 -0.77
CA HIS A 88 0.04 -12.59 -0.94
C HIS A 88 0.52 -13.03 -2.31
N GLN A 89 1.61 -13.77 -2.36
CA GLN A 89 2.06 -14.33 -3.61
C GLN A 89 1.01 -15.31 -4.14
N VAL A 90 0.69 -15.20 -5.42
CA VAL A 90 -0.25 -16.04 -6.14
C VAL A 90 0.44 -16.79 -7.27
N HIS A 91 -0.28 -17.69 -7.93
CA HIS A 91 0.21 -18.48 -9.05
C HIS A 91 0.94 -17.61 -10.10
N SER A 92 2.17 -18.00 -10.40
CA SER A 92 3.02 -17.34 -11.40
C SER A 92 3.84 -18.40 -12.13
N PRO A 93 3.90 -18.37 -13.49
CA PRO A 93 4.42 -19.49 -14.29
C PRO A 93 5.80 -20.01 -13.87
N SER A 94 6.69 -19.13 -13.42
CA SER A 94 8.03 -19.52 -12.96
C SER A 94 8.00 -20.18 -11.58
N ALA A 95 7.20 -19.67 -10.65
CA ALA A 95 7.03 -20.28 -9.33
C ALA A 95 6.36 -21.65 -9.42
N ASP A 96 5.42 -21.83 -10.35
CA ASP A 96 4.74 -23.11 -10.56
C ASP A 96 5.72 -24.16 -11.10
N ARG A 97 6.62 -23.75 -12.01
CA ARG A 97 7.67 -24.62 -12.58
C ARG A 97 8.71 -25.01 -11.53
N GLU A 98 9.15 -24.06 -10.71
CA GLU A 98 10.26 -24.25 -9.77
C GLU A 98 9.80 -24.71 -8.38
N GLY A 99 8.49 -24.73 -8.13
CA GLY A 99 7.89 -25.04 -6.82
C GLY A 99 8.14 -23.97 -5.75
N TRP A 100 8.81 -22.89 -6.11
CA TRP A 100 9.14 -21.75 -5.26
C TRP A 100 9.50 -20.53 -6.12
N ALA A 101 9.22 -19.34 -5.61
CA ALA A 101 9.82 -18.10 -6.05
C ALA A 101 9.98 -17.17 -4.84
N PRO A 102 10.97 -16.27 -4.83
CA PRO A 102 11.18 -15.37 -3.71
C PRO A 102 9.99 -14.41 -3.56
N PRO A 103 9.75 -13.89 -2.34
CA PRO A 103 8.86 -12.77 -2.16
C PRO A 103 9.33 -11.58 -3.02
N PRO A 104 8.40 -10.76 -3.56
CA PRO A 104 8.79 -9.50 -4.17
C PRO A 104 9.45 -8.60 -3.13
N LEU A 105 10.34 -7.71 -3.58
CA LEU A 105 11.04 -6.78 -2.72
C LEU A 105 10.27 -5.46 -2.61
N ALA A 106 9.77 -5.14 -1.42
CA ALA A 106 9.30 -3.80 -1.11
C ALA A 106 10.50 -2.89 -0.81
N SER A 107 10.86 -2.01 -1.75
CA SER A 107 12.04 -1.15 -1.61
C SER A 107 11.72 0.21 -1.01
N ALA A 108 10.47 0.67 -1.12
CA ALA A 108 10.04 1.91 -0.51
C ALA A 108 8.54 1.88 -0.18
N VAL A 109 8.20 2.56 0.92
CA VAL A 109 6.83 2.82 1.38
C VAL A 109 6.72 4.31 1.67
N PHE A 110 5.75 4.98 1.05
CA PHE A 110 5.44 6.38 1.26
C PHE A 110 4.02 6.52 1.80
N ILE A 111 3.86 7.41 2.78
CA ILE A 111 2.57 7.71 3.42
C ILE A 111 2.38 9.22 3.35
N ASP A 112 1.51 9.64 2.44
CA ASP A 112 1.27 11.04 2.14
C ASP A 112 -0.09 11.45 2.73
N PHE A 113 -0.05 12.18 3.85
CA PHE A 113 -1.25 12.77 4.42
C PHE A 113 -1.68 13.96 3.59
N ALA A 114 -2.98 14.12 3.37
CA ALA A 114 -3.51 15.34 2.79
C ALA A 114 -3.17 16.51 3.73
N THR A 115 -2.26 17.39 3.32
CA THR A 115 -2.00 18.64 4.06
C THR A 115 -3.19 19.55 3.81
N SER A 116 -3.97 19.84 4.86
CA SER A 116 -4.90 20.97 4.84
C SER A 116 -4.08 22.25 4.73
N SER A 117 -3.86 22.75 3.51
CA SER A 117 -3.36 24.10 3.29
C SER A 117 -4.46 25.10 3.61
N ALA A 118 -4.77 25.27 4.90
CA ALA A 118 -5.46 26.45 5.39
C ALA A 118 -4.44 27.60 5.37
N ILE A 119 -4.26 28.22 4.21
CA ILE A 119 -3.75 29.59 4.18
C ILE A 119 -4.88 30.42 4.77
N ALA A 120 -4.77 30.71 6.06
CA ALA A 120 -5.59 31.72 6.70
C ALA A 120 -5.29 33.05 5.99
N SER A 121 -6.13 33.42 5.03
CA SER A 121 -6.20 34.80 4.56
C SER A 121 -6.78 35.63 5.70
N SER A 122 -5.92 36.00 6.65
CA SER A 122 -6.16 37.13 7.55
C SER A 122 -6.05 38.42 6.74
N GLY A 123 -7.00 38.61 5.81
CA GLY A 123 -7.22 39.85 5.11
C GLY A 123 -7.95 40.80 6.05
N GLY A 124 -7.16 41.51 6.85
CA GLY A 124 -7.62 42.50 7.82
C GLY A 124 -8.64 43.48 7.22
N ARG A 125 -9.67 43.72 8.01
CA ARG A 125 -10.69 44.76 7.85
C ARG A 125 -10.01 46.13 7.69
N VAL A 126 -10.01 46.70 6.48
CA VAL A 126 -9.70 48.12 6.29
C VAL A 126 -10.99 48.90 6.52
N ARG A 127 -11.07 49.58 7.67
CA ARG A 127 -11.98 50.72 7.89
C ARG A 127 -11.21 51.99 7.53
N GLY A 128 -11.83 52.86 6.73
CA GLY A 128 -11.43 54.23 6.45
C GLY A 128 -11.98 54.63 5.09
N GLY A 129 -12.63 55.77 4.89
CA GLY A 129 -13.04 56.90 5.72
C GLY A 129 -13.98 57.74 4.87
#